data_AF-A0A656Z2Z6-F1
#
_entry.id   AF-A0A656Z2Z6-F1
#
_cell.length_a   1.000
_cell.length_b   1.000
_cell.length_c   1.000
_cell.angle_alpha   90.00
_cell.angle_beta   90.00
_cell.angle_gamma   90.00
#
_symmetry.space_group_name_H-M   'P 1'
#
loop_
_entity.id
_entity.type
_entity.pdbx_description
1 polymer ?
#
loop_
_entity_poly.entity_id
_entity_poly.type
_entity_poly.pdbx_seq_one_letter_code
_entity_poly.pdbx_strand_id
1 'polypeptide(L)'
;FKPAELEQLQAAYLKTCEVLGRCPITSPQKDEMSREIIQIYECGISSPEKIAELMLQIESVKPKPYAEQFFPQDFDLPAKRA
;
A
#
# COMPACT_ATOMS: atom_id res chain seq x y z
N PHE A 1 13.72 2.89 -8.02
CA PHE A 1 14.27 1.77 -7.26
C PHE A 1 15.07 0.85 -8.17
N LYS A 2 16.31 0.50 -7.76
CA LYS A 2 17.13 -0.55 -8.35
C LYS A 2 16.49 -1.93 -8.06
N PRO A 3 16.90 -3.01 -8.75
CA PRO A 3 16.34 -4.35 -8.53
C PRO A 3 16.37 -4.77 -7.05
N ALA A 4 17.51 -4.59 -6.37
CA ALA A 4 17.65 -4.92 -4.95
C ALA A 4 16.70 -4.11 -4.05
N GLU A 5 16.43 -2.85 -4.39
CA GLU A 5 15.50 -2.00 -3.62
C GLU A 5 14.05 -2.42 -3.87
N LEU A 6 13.72 -2.84 -5.10
CA LEU A 6 12.41 -3.40 -5.43
C LEU A 6 12.16 -4.71 -4.68
N GLU A 7 13.17 -5.59 -4.57
CA GLU A 7 13.07 -6.82 -3.79
C GLU A 7 12.80 -6.51 -2.31
N GLN A 8 13.46 -5.50 -1.73
CA GLN A 8 13.21 -5.06 -0.36
C GLN A 8 11.80 -4.50 -0.18
N LEU A 9 11.33 -3.66 -1.09
CA LEU A 9 9.98 -3.09 -1.05
C LEU A 9 8.90 -4.18 -1.21
N GLN A 10 9.11 -5.16 -2.09
CA GLN A 10 8.21 -6.30 -2.25
C GLN A 10 8.19 -7.18 -1.00
N ALA A 11 9.35 -7.45 -0.39
CA ALA A 11 9.44 -8.17 0.87
C ALA A 11 8.68 -7.44 1.98
N ALA A 12 8.83 -6.11 2.08
CA ALA A 12 8.13 -5.28 3.04
C ALA A 12 6.61 -5.29 2.82
N TYR A 13 6.18 -5.26 1.56
CA TYR A 13 4.77 -5.35 1.19
C TYR A 13 4.15 -6.68 1.58
N LEU A 14 4.78 -7.81 1.23
CA LEU A 14 4.32 -9.13 1.61
C LEU A 14 4.30 -9.31 3.13
N LYS A 15 5.31 -8.80 3.84
CA LYS A 15 5.36 -8.87 5.29
C LYS A 15 4.26 -8.04 5.95
N THR A 16 3.97 -6.87 5.40
CA THR A 16 2.86 -6.02 5.86
C THR A 16 1.51 -6.71 5.62
N CYS A 17 1.33 -7.34 4.46
CA CYS A 17 0.13 -8.14 4.18
C CYS A 17 -0.05 -9.29 5.17
N GLU A 18 1.03 -10.00 5.52
CA GLU A 18 1.02 -11.06 6.53
C GLU A 18 0.62 -10.52 7.91
N VAL A 19 1.26 -9.44 8.38
CA VAL A 19 1.01 -8.83 9.70
C VAL A 19 -0.40 -8.27 9.83
N LEU A 20 -0.92 -7.64 8.77
CA LEU A 20 -2.26 -7.06 8.76
C LEU A 20 -3.36 -8.07 8.38
N GLY A 21 -3.01 -9.32 8.05
CA GLY A 21 -3.95 -10.34 7.60
C GLY A 21 -4.67 -9.99 6.29
N ARG A 22 -4.02 -9.23 5.41
CA ARG A 22 -4.59 -8.73 4.14
C ARG A 22 -4.04 -9.52 2.95
N CYS A 23 -4.86 -9.69 1.93
CA CYS A 23 -4.42 -10.33 0.69
C CYS A 23 -3.62 -9.34 -0.18
N PRO A 24 -2.40 -9.69 -0.63
CA PRO A 24 -1.53 -8.78 -1.38
C PRO A 24 -2.09 -8.39 -2.76
N ILE A 25 -2.99 -9.20 -3.32
CA ILE A 25 -3.51 -9.04 -4.68
C ILE A 25 -4.92 -8.44 -4.68
N THR A 26 -5.79 -8.91 -3.78
CA THR A 26 -7.23 -8.61 -3.80
C THR A 26 -7.64 -7.58 -2.76
N SER A 27 -6.74 -7.18 -1.84
CA SER A 27 -7.05 -6.14 -0.87
C SER A 27 -7.36 -4.82 -1.60
N PRO A 28 -8.49 -4.16 -1.30
CA PRO A 28 -8.78 -2.83 -1.84
C PRO A 28 -7.78 -1.77 -1.35
N GLN A 29 -7.04 -2.06 -0.28
CA GLN A 29 -6.04 -1.15 0.31
C GLN A 29 -4.63 -1.39 -0.23
N LYS A 30 -4.44 -2.29 -1.21
CA LYS A 30 -3.11 -2.66 -1.76
C LYS A 30 -2.31 -1.45 -2.26
N ASP A 31 -2.97 -0.48 -2.91
CA ASP A 31 -2.30 0.67 -3.50
C ASP A 31 -1.91 1.69 -2.43
N GLU A 32 -2.78 1.90 -1.43
CA GLU A 32 -2.49 2.74 -0.27
C GLU A 32 -1.31 2.16 0.53
N MET A 33 -1.36 0.86 0.84
CA MET A 33 -0.28 0.18 1.55
C MET A 33 1.05 0.30 0.79
N SER A 34 1.04 0.09 -0.53
CA SER A 34 2.24 0.23 -1.35
C SER A 34 2.85 1.63 -1.26
N ARG A 35 2.00 2.68 -1.28
CA ARG A 35 2.45 4.07 -1.14
C ARG A 35 3.07 4.34 0.23
N GLU A 36 2.42 3.89 1.31
CA GLU A 36 2.94 4.07 2.67
C GLU A 36 4.28 3.34 2.87
N ILE A 37 4.40 2.11 2.37
CA ILE A 37 5.64 1.33 2.41
C ILE A 37 6.78 2.05 1.68
N ILE A 38 6.50 2.60 0.49
CA ILE A 38 7.48 3.39 -0.27
C ILE A 38 7.91 4.62 0.53
N GLN A 39 6.97 5.36 1.12
CA GLN A 39 7.29 6.55 1.92
C GLN A 39 8.16 6.21 3.14
N ILE A 40 7.84 5.13 3.86
CA ILE A 40 8.64 4.66 5.00
C ILE A 40 10.07 4.29 4.55
N TYR A 41 10.20 3.65 3.39
CA TYR A 41 11.49 3.31 2.80
C TYR A 41 12.30 4.55 2.41
N GLU A 42 11.66 5.55 1.79
CA GLU A 42 12.29 6.83 1.43
C GLU A 42 12.75 7.65 2.65
N CYS A 43 12.12 7.46 3.81
CA CYS A 43 12.60 8.00 5.09
C CYS A 43 13.84 7.27 5.66
N GLY A 44 14.37 6.26 4.96
CA GLY A 44 15.58 5.53 5.31
C GLY A 44 15.36 4.21 6.05
N ILE A 45 14.10 3.75 6.17
CA ILE A 45 13.79 2.47 6.83
C ILE A 45 13.65 1.38 5.78
N SER A 46 14.69 0.56 5.62
CA SER A 46 14.75 -0.47 4.58
C SER A 46 14.44 -1.90 5.06
N SER A 47 14.29 -2.13 6.36
CA SER A 47 13.96 -3.46 6.91
C SER A 47 12.47 -3.76 6.71
N PRO A 48 12.10 -4.88 6.06
CA PRO A 48 10.72 -5.24 5.81
C PRO A 48 9.92 -5.48 7.10
N GLU A 49 10.56 -5.97 8.15
CA GLU A 49 9.97 -6.17 9.47
C GLU A 49 9.63 -4.84 10.15
N LYS A 50 10.55 -3.87 10.11
CA LYS A 50 10.31 -2.53 10.67
C LYS A 50 9.21 -1.80 9.91
N ILE A 51 9.20 -1.90 8.58
CA ILE A 51 8.14 -1.31 7.76
C ILE A 51 6.77 -1.91 8.15
N ALA A 52 6.67 -3.23 8.27
CA ALA A 52 5.43 -3.90 8.65
C ALA A 52 4.95 -3.52 10.06
N GLU A 53 5.88 -3.38 11.01
CA GLU A 53 5.57 -2.92 12.37
C GLU A 53 5.04 -1.48 12.38
N LEU A 54 5.65 -0.59 11.61
CA LEU A 54 5.17 0.80 11.47
C LEU A 54 3.81 0.85 10.80
N MET A 55 3.56 0.05 9.77
CA MET A 55 2.26 -0.08 9.13
C MET A 55 1.16 -0.54 10.10
N LEU A 56 1.48 -1.48 11.00
CA LEU A 56 0.55 -1.92 12.05
C LEU A 56 0.24 -0.80 13.05
N GLN A 57 1.26 -0.01 13.44
CA GLN A 57 1.08 1.15 14.30
C GLN A 57 0.21 2.23 13.62
N ILE A 58 0.45 2.49 12.32
CA ILE A 58 -0.34 3.43 11.52
C ILE A 58 -1.81 3.01 11.48
N GLU A 59 -2.11 1.72 11.29
CA GLU A 59 -3.49 1.23 11.33
C GLU A 59 -4.14 1.40 12.71
N SER A 60 -3.36 1.23 13.78
CA SER A 60 -3.83 1.35 15.16
C SER A 60 -4.16 2.80 15.57
N VAL A 61 -3.52 3.79 14.94
CA VAL A 61 -3.75 5.22 15.22
C VAL A 61 -4.71 5.90 14.24
N LYS A 62 -5.02 5.28 13.09
CA LYS A 62 -6.00 5.80 12.12
C LYS A 62 -7.43 5.36 12.51
N PRO A 63 -8.30 6.25 13.02
CA PRO A 63 -9.74 5.96 13.02
C PRO A 63 -10.22 5.84 11.57
N LYS A 64 -10.78 4.69 11.16
CA LYS A 64 -11.46 4.56 9.85
C LYS A 64 -12.80 5.31 9.87
N PRO A 65 -13.22 6.00 8.78
CA PRO A 65 -12.78 5.78 7.41
C PRO A 65 -12.23 7.04 6.72
N TYR A 66 -11.00 6.97 6.21
CA TYR A 66 -10.58 7.81 5.07
C TYR A 66 -10.83 7.01 3.77
N ALA A 67 -12.08 6.62 3.56
CA ALA A 67 -12.52 5.98 2.32
C ALA A 67 -13.08 7.02 1.32
N GLU A 68 -13.00 8.31 1.62
CA GLU A 68 -13.88 9.29 0.96
C GLU A 68 -13.22 10.56 0.41
N GLN A 69 -11.88 10.63 0.26
CA GLN A 69 -11.28 11.91 -0.15
C GLN A 69 -10.34 11.96 -1.35
N PHE A 70 -10.06 10.89 -2.10
CA PHE A 70 -9.35 11.05 -3.39
C PHE A 70 -9.88 10.14 -4.51
N PHE A 71 -11.12 10.43 -4.91
CA PHE A 71 -11.71 10.54 -6.27
C PHE A 71 -11.50 9.45 -7.36
N PRO A 72 -12.51 9.32 -8.28
CA PRO A 72 -12.75 8.14 -9.09
C PRO A 72 -11.66 7.91 -10.11
N GLN A 73 -11.31 6.64 -10.33
CA GLN A 73 -10.71 6.26 -11.59
C GLN A 73 -11.79 6.39 -12.67
N ASP A 74 -11.60 7.41 -13.50
CA ASP A 74 -12.23 7.58 -14.81
C ASP A 74 -11.94 6.31 -15.63
N PHE A 75 -12.83 5.31 -15.51
CA PHE A 75 -12.89 4.20 -16.44
C PHE A 75 -13.86 4.60 -17.55
N ASP A 76 -13.28 5.22 -18.58
CA ASP A 76 -13.65 5.11 -20.00
C ASP A 76 -15.12 4.73 -20.25
N LEU A 77 -15.98 5.74 -20.43
CA LEU A 77 -17.30 5.52 -21.02
C LEU A 77 -17.10 5.11 -22.48
N PRO A 78 -17.60 3.94 -22.95
CA PRO A 78 -17.47 3.56 -24.34
C PRO A 78 -18.30 4.50 -25.21
N ALA A 79 -17.61 5.25 -26.08
CA ALA A 79 -18.23 6.05 -27.14
C ALA A 79 -18.92 5.15 -28.19
N LYS A 80 -20.16 4.76 -27.91
CA LYS A 80 -21.18 4.23 -28.85
C LYS A 80 -22.54 4.59 -28.25
N ARG A 81 -23.54 5.17 -28.92
CA ARG A 81 -23.90 5.41 -30.33
C ARG A 81 -25.15 6.32 -30.29
N ALA A 82 -25.37 7.15 -31.30
CA ALA A 82 -26.61 7.28 -32.09
C ALA A 82 -26.48 8.46 -33.06
#